data_AF-A0A929II73-F1
#
_entry.id   AF-A0A929II73-F1
#
_cell.length_a   1.000
_cell.length_b   1.000
_cell.length_c   1.000
_cell.angle_alpha   90.00
_cell.angle_beta   90.00
_cell.angle_gamma   90.00
#
_symmetry.space_group_name_H-M   'P 1'
#
loop_
_entity.id
_entity.type
_entity.pdbx_description
1 polymer ?
#
loop_
_entity_poly.entity_id
_entity_poly.type
_entity_poly.pdbx_seq_one_letter_code
_entity_poly.pdbx_strand_id
1 'polypeptide(L)'
;DQLSAAGAATEEKVWRMPLHDNYDKKIKSDAADMKNIGGRDAGSITAAQFLQRFVNKTPWAHLDIAGMAWSKESKPTVPKGATGFGVRLLDRFVADNCE
;
A
#
# COMPACT_ATOMS: atom_id res chain seq x y z
N ASP A 1 -3.06 -12.92 0.54
CA ASP A 1 -4.43 -13.37 0.87
C ASP A 1 -4.87 -12.96 2.27
N GLN A 2 -4.01 -13.10 3.30
CA GLN A 2 -4.33 -12.69 4.69
C GLN A 2 -4.83 -11.23 4.80
N LEU A 3 -4.12 -10.25 4.20
CA LEU A 3 -4.57 -8.85 4.20
C LEU A 3 -5.92 -8.65 3.49
N SER A 4 -6.19 -9.39 2.41
CA SER A 4 -7.46 -9.30 1.70
C SER A 4 -8.61 -9.89 2.53
N ALA A 5 -8.37 -10.98 3.26
CA ALA A 5 -9.33 -11.56 4.17
C ALA A 5 -9.64 -10.62 5.35
N ALA A 6 -8.61 -10.04 5.99
CA ALA A 6 -8.78 -9.06 7.06
C ALA A 6 -9.53 -7.80 6.57
N GLY A 7 -9.24 -7.32 5.36
CA GLY A 7 -9.94 -6.19 4.75
C GLY A 7 -11.41 -6.49 4.44
N ALA A 8 -11.74 -7.73 4.06
CA ALA A 8 -13.13 -8.16 3.88
C ALA A 8 -13.87 -8.21 5.23
N ALA A 9 -13.24 -8.73 6.29
CA ALA A 9 -13.85 -8.83 7.61
C ALA A 9 -14.11 -7.46 8.29
N THR A 10 -13.34 -6.43 7.92
CA THR A 10 -13.36 -5.11 8.57
C THR A 10 -13.98 -4.00 7.72
N GLU A 11 -14.41 -4.32 6.50
CA GLU A 11 -14.84 -3.37 5.47
C GLU A 11 -13.76 -2.32 5.09
N GLU A 12 -12.48 -2.59 5.40
CA GLU A 12 -11.31 -1.85 4.94
C GLU A 12 -10.63 -2.63 3.81
N LYS A 13 -11.35 -2.73 2.68
CA LYS A 13 -10.96 -3.57 1.54
C LYS A 13 -9.65 -3.08 0.91
N VAL A 14 -8.79 -4.03 0.56
CA VAL A 14 -7.52 -3.78 -0.14
C VAL A 14 -7.58 -4.31 -1.57
N TRP A 15 -6.87 -3.64 -2.47
CA TRP A 15 -6.72 -4.08 -3.85
C TRP A 15 -5.25 -4.37 -4.16
N ARG A 16 -4.95 -5.56 -4.67
CA ARG A 16 -3.57 -5.96 -4.95
C ARG A 16 -3.08 -5.28 -6.23
N MET A 17 -2.03 -4.47 -6.08
CA MET A 17 -1.35 -3.82 -7.20
C MET A 17 -0.13 -4.64 -7.66
N PRO A 18 0.26 -4.54 -8.94
CA PRO A 18 1.36 -5.34 -9.48
C PRO A 18 2.73 -4.80 -9.02
N LEU A 19 3.67 -5.70 -8.74
CA LEU A 19 5.10 -5.45 -8.64
C LEU A 19 5.81 -6.22 -9.74
N HIS A 20 5.78 -5.67 -10.95
CA HIS A 20 6.33 -6.31 -12.15
C HIS A 20 7.57 -5.57 -12.66
N ASP A 21 8.57 -6.31 -13.16
CA ASP A 21 9.88 -5.79 -13.62
C ASP A 21 9.78 -4.66 -14.67
N ASN A 22 8.69 -4.64 -15.43
CA ASN A 22 8.42 -3.58 -16.41
C ASN A 22 8.29 -2.18 -15.74
N TYR A 23 7.81 -2.12 -14.51
CA TYR A 23 7.75 -0.89 -13.73
C TYR A 23 9.07 -0.61 -13.02
N ASP A 24 9.80 -1.64 -12.57
CA ASP A 24 11.11 -1.49 -11.94
C ASP A 24 12.14 -0.85 -12.89
N LYS A 25 12.12 -1.22 -14.17
CA LYS A 25 12.96 -0.58 -15.21
C LYS A 25 12.75 0.94 -15.28
N LYS A 26 11.57 1.44 -14.92
CA LYS A 26 11.28 2.88 -14.95
C LYS A 26 12.06 3.66 -13.92
N ILE A 27 12.56 3.05 -12.84
CA ILE A 27 13.35 3.73 -11.79
C ILE A 27 14.87 3.53 -11.93
N LYS A 28 15.34 3.01 -13.07
CA LYS A 28 16.77 3.00 -13.39
C LYS A 28 17.31 4.42 -13.52
N SER A 29 18.55 4.60 -13.09
CA SER A 29 19.31 5.85 -13.14
C SER A 29 20.66 5.60 -13.80
N ASP A 30 21.15 6.59 -14.55
CA ASP A 30 22.46 6.53 -15.21
C ASP A 30 23.59 6.98 -14.28
N ALA A 31 23.25 7.65 -13.17
CA ALA A 31 24.21 8.29 -12.26
C ALA A 31 24.19 7.73 -10.83
N ALA A 32 23.21 6.91 -10.48
CA ALA A 32 23.03 6.35 -9.15
C ALA A 32 22.40 4.95 -9.23
N ASP A 33 22.29 4.25 -8.10
CA ASP A 33 21.69 2.91 -8.06
C ASP A 33 20.23 2.89 -8.55
N MET A 34 19.49 3.98 -8.30
CA MET A 34 18.12 4.19 -8.78
C MET A 34 17.72 5.66 -8.70
N LYS A 35 16.61 6.03 -9.33
CA LYS A 35 15.94 7.34 -9.14
C LYS A 35 14.66 7.18 -8.31
N ASN A 36 14.29 8.23 -7.59
CA ASN A 36 13.10 8.25 -6.73
C ASN A 36 11.77 8.45 -7.48
N ILE A 37 11.81 8.80 -8.77
CA ILE A 37 10.62 9.08 -9.59
C ILE A 37 10.71 8.32 -10.91
N GLY A 38 9.70 7.48 -11.20
CA GLY A 38 9.60 6.66 -12.42
C GLY A 38 8.87 7.32 -13.61
N GLY A 39 8.41 8.56 -13.47
CA GLY A 39 7.62 9.29 -14.46
C GLY A 39 6.14 9.46 -14.05
N ARG A 40 5.31 9.97 -14.96
CA ARG A 40 3.89 10.29 -14.66
C ARG A 40 3.00 9.05 -14.49
N ASP A 41 3.22 8.04 -15.33
CA ASP A 41 2.33 6.88 -15.38
C ASP A 41 2.75 5.80 -14.38
N ALA A 42 1.76 5.22 -13.71
CA ALA A 42 1.94 4.16 -12.71
C ALA A 42 2.76 4.60 -11.47
N GLY A 43 2.58 5.85 -11.03
CA GLY A 43 3.29 6.46 -9.89
C GLY A 43 3.33 5.58 -8.64
N SER A 44 2.17 5.14 -8.12
CA SER A 44 2.10 4.26 -6.94
C SER A 44 2.85 2.94 -7.13
N ILE A 45 2.84 2.36 -8.33
CA ILE A 45 3.58 1.12 -8.61
C ILE A 45 5.09 1.40 -8.61
N THR A 46 5.54 2.46 -9.26
CA THR A 46 6.98 2.81 -9.27
C THR A 46 7.50 3.22 -7.90
N ALA A 47 6.67 3.84 -7.06
CA ALA A 47 7.00 4.12 -5.66
C ALA A 47 7.12 2.84 -4.84
N ALA A 48 6.21 1.87 -5.03
CA ALA A 48 6.31 0.58 -4.39
C ALA A 48 7.57 -0.20 -4.85
N GLN A 49 7.95 -0.11 -6.13
CA GLN A 49 9.21 -0.66 -6.64
C GLN A 49 10.43 -0.04 -5.96
N PHE A 50 10.41 1.28 -5.75
CA PHE A 50 11.47 1.97 -5.01
C PHE A 50 11.59 1.43 -3.59
N LEU A 51 10.48 1.26 -2.87
CA LEU A 51 10.49 0.67 -1.52
C LEU A 51 11.03 -0.76 -1.50
N GLN A 52 10.66 -1.58 -2.49
CA GLN A 52 11.09 -2.98 -2.58
C GLN A 52 12.62 -3.14 -2.55
N ARG A 53 13.36 -2.17 -3.10
CA ARG A 53 14.83 -2.18 -3.13
C ARG A 53 15.49 -2.18 -1.74
N PHE A 54 14.74 -1.84 -0.69
CA PHE A 54 15.24 -1.77 0.68
C PHE A 54 14.75 -2.91 1.58
N VAL A 55 13.89 -3.80 1.08
CA VAL A 55 13.23 -4.85 1.89
C VAL A 55 14.06 -6.15 1.96
N ASN A 56 14.97 -6.38 1.01
CA ASN A 56 15.79 -7.59 0.90
C ASN A 56 14.94 -8.87 0.78
N LYS A 57 15.23 -9.89 1.61
CA LYS A 57 14.56 -11.20 1.58
C LYS A 57 13.36 -11.30 2.53
N THR A 58 12.95 -10.19 3.14
CA THR A 58 11.88 -10.18 4.14
C THR A 58 10.51 -10.19 3.46
N PRO A 59 9.58 -11.07 3.88
CA PRO A 59 8.18 -10.99 3.44
C PRO A 59 7.59 -9.62 3.77
N TRP A 60 6.95 -8.96 2.81
CA TRP A 60 6.48 -7.59 2.99
C TRP A 60 5.22 -7.27 2.19
N ALA A 61 4.54 -6.22 2.63
CA ALA A 61 3.50 -5.54 1.88
C ALA A 61 3.62 -4.03 2.12
N HIS A 62 3.39 -3.23 1.08
CA HIS A 62 3.19 -1.79 1.20
C HIS A 62 1.73 -1.47 0.90
N LEU A 63 1.11 -0.70 1.79
CA LEU A 63 -0.25 -0.21 1.65
C LEU A 63 -0.19 1.29 1.30
N ASP A 64 -0.47 1.61 0.04
CA ASP A 64 -0.67 2.99 -0.40
C ASP A 64 -2.10 3.43 -0.05
N ILE A 65 -2.23 4.23 1.01
CA ILE A 65 -3.53 4.65 1.56
C ILE A 65 -3.88 6.11 1.23
N ALA A 66 -3.12 6.77 0.35
CA ALA A 66 -3.31 8.20 0.08
C ALA A 66 -4.74 8.52 -0.37
N GLY A 67 -5.32 7.68 -1.24
CA GLY A 67 -6.70 7.83 -1.71
C GLY A 67 -7.77 7.56 -0.66
N MET A 68 -7.44 6.87 0.44
CA MET A 68 -8.38 6.50 1.50
C MET A 68 -8.27 7.38 2.74
N ALA A 69 -7.25 8.24 2.82
CA ALA A 69 -6.94 9.02 4.02
C ALA A 69 -8.02 10.03 4.41
N TRP A 70 -8.79 10.54 3.44
CA TRP A 70 -9.77 11.61 3.65
C TRP A 70 -11.14 11.27 3.04
N SER A 71 -12.20 11.55 3.79
CA SER A 71 -13.59 11.42 3.34
C SER A 71 -14.31 12.77 3.44
N LYS A 72 -15.11 13.09 2.42
CA LYS A 72 -16.02 14.27 2.45
C LYS A 72 -17.34 13.96 3.16
N GLU A 73 -17.62 12.69 3.38
CA GLU A 73 -18.84 12.17 3.99
C GLU A 73 -18.53 11.49 5.33
N SER A 74 -19.50 11.53 6.24
CA SER A 74 -19.46 10.77 7.49
C SER A 74 -20.07 9.38 7.31
N LYS A 75 -19.46 8.38 7.94
CA LYS A 75 -20.00 7.03 8.14
C LYS A 75 -20.33 6.84 9.64
N PRO A 76 -21.08 5.79 10.02
CA PRO A 76 -21.46 5.57 11.43
C PRO A 76 -20.30 5.59 12.42
N THR A 77 -19.11 5.14 12.00
CA THR A 77 -17.91 5.07 12.85
C THR A 77 -16.76 5.96 12.36
N VAL A 78 -16.96 6.77 11.31
CA VAL A 78 -15.90 7.59 10.70
C VAL A 78 -16.45 9.00 10.43
N PRO A 79 -15.96 10.04 11.13
CA PRO A 79 -16.40 11.40 10.87
C PRO A 79 -15.94 11.89 9.48
N LYS A 80 -16.54 12.99 9.02
CA LYS A 80 -16.01 13.72 7.86
C LYS A 80 -14.57 14.20 8.17
N GLY A 81 -13.67 14.08 7.21
CA GLY A 81 -12.25 14.41 7.38
C GLY A 81 -11.38 13.16 7.35
N ALA A 82 -10.42 13.08 8.28
CA ALA A 82 -9.46 11.98 8.35
C ALA A 82 -10.17 10.67 8.70
N THR A 83 -9.94 9.62 7.90
CA THR A 83 -10.71 8.37 8.01
C THR A 83 -10.13 7.38 9.00
N GLY A 84 -8.82 7.44 9.27
CA GLY A 84 -8.11 6.40 10.01
C GLY A 84 -8.04 5.06 9.28
N PHE A 85 -8.21 5.04 7.95
CA PHE A 85 -8.21 3.82 7.15
C PHE A 85 -6.96 2.98 7.39
N GLY A 86 -7.16 1.68 7.61
CA GLY A 86 -6.11 0.68 7.76
C GLY A 86 -5.87 0.28 9.21
N VAL A 87 -6.39 1.02 10.20
CA VAL A 87 -6.24 0.67 11.62
C VAL A 87 -6.95 -0.65 11.93
N ARG A 88 -8.22 -0.80 11.52
CA ARG A 88 -8.99 -2.03 11.79
C ARG A 88 -8.47 -3.19 10.96
N LEU A 89 -8.08 -2.92 9.71
CA LEU A 89 -7.43 -3.89 8.83
C LEU A 89 -6.19 -4.51 9.48
N LEU A 90 -5.29 -3.68 9.99
CA LEU A 90 -4.02 -4.15 10.57
C LEU A 90 -4.24 -4.83 11.92
N ASP A 91 -5.13 -4.29 12.76
CA ASP A 91 -5.54 -4.92 14.02
C ASP A 91 -6.07 -6.34 13.78
N ARG A 92 -7.03 -6.49 12.84
CA ARG A 92 -7.58 -7.80 12.49
C ARG A 92 -6.54 -8.73 11.88
N PHE A 93 -5.67 -8.22 11.00
CA PHE A 93 -4.59 -9.01 10.40
C PHE A 93 -3.65 -9.59 11.47
N VAL A 94 -3.27 -8.80 12.47
CA VAL A 94 -2.43 -9.26 13.58
C VAL A 94 -3.16 -10.31 14.40
N ALA A 95 -4.40 -10.03 14.82
CA ALA A 95 -5.22 -10.96 15.61
C ALA A 95 -5.46 -12.32 14.91
N ASP A 96 -5.54 -12.34 13.57
CA ASP A 96 -5.76 -13.57 12.80
C ASP A 96 -4.50 -14.40 12.55
N ASN A 97 -3.31 -13.79 12.57
CA ASN A 97 -2.12 -14.40 11.97
C ASN A 97 -0.86 -14.35 12.84
N CYS A 98 -0.88 -13.57 13.92
CA CYS A 98 0.30 -13.29 14.75
C CYS A 98 0.07 -13.52 16.26
N GLU A 99 -1.18 -13.63 16.71
CA GLU A 99 -1.56 -14.04 18.07
C GLU A 99 -1.86 -15.54 18.13
#